data_AF-A0A1F9NNU6-F1
#
_entry.id   AF-A0A1F9NNU6-F1
#
_cell.length_a   1.000
_cell.length_b   1.000
_cell.length_c   1.000
_cell.angle_alpha   90.00
_cell.angle_beta   90.00
_cell.angle_gamma   90.00
#
_symmetry.space_group_name_H-M   'P 1'
#
loop_
_entity.id
_entity.type
_entity.pdbx_description
1 polymer ?
#
loop_
_entity_poly.entity_id
_entity_poly.type
_entity_poly.pdbx_seq_one_letter_code
_entity_poly.pdbx_strand_id
1 'polypeptide(L)'
;MATQEIEQPEIGIIIKTILLTTAVIVLPGLEWSFFGWSQIFLPLLSFFLLGRFGGHTGKRVLLCATTLSLIVYIVLGGVELFLFSFALLFSGVILFRSAERHESPTLSGLKTAGSLAGSWFLAVIILSTGSEVSVYDQLLKTLDHSIIEAVEYYRQSGSISSENLVMLETSLYRMQLLVPMIMPAVLGSAILMITWLTMVIGNTLRLKTFDNFAWDSYRNWQLPEKLVWGVIIMGVLTLAPTGFRIVGMNCLILLGIIYCFQGLSILVFFMNKWNVPLLLRSFFYVMIIFQSLGTLVLLFVGIADIWLDFRRQKPVATTKNA
;
A
#
# COMPACT_ATOMS: atom_id res chain seq x y z
N MET A 1 11.74 -14.17 -33.86
CA MET A 1 12.00 -14.75 -32.53
C MET A 1 13.50 -14.78 -32.32
N ALA A 2 14.07 -13.70 -31.81
CA ALA A 2 15.44 -13.68 -31.31
C ALA A 2 15.31 -13.75 -29.79
N THR A 3 15.65 -14.90 -29.22
CA THR A 3 15.89 -15.05 -27.79
C THR A 3 16.99 -14.06 -27.42
N GLN A 4 16.63 -12.91 -26.85
CA GLN A 4 17.61 -12.06 -26.18
C GLN A 4 18.18 -12.88 -25.02
N GLU A 5 19.37 -13.46 -25.23
CA GLU A 5 20.16 -14.01 -24.14
C GLU A 5 20.44 -12.87 -23.17
N ILE A 6 19.76 -12.90 -22.03
CA ILE A 6 20.04 -12.02 -20.91
C ILE A 6 21.46 -12.37 -20.46
N GLU A 7 22.42 -11.54 -20.84
CA GLU A 7 23.83 -11.62 -20.49
C GLU A 7 23.96 -11.98 -18.99
N GLN A 8 24.56 -13.14 -18.71
CA GLN A 8 24.60 -13.65 -17.34
C GLN A 8 25.36 -12.66 -16.46
N PRO A 9 24.74 -12.12 -15.40
CA PRO A 9 25.38 -11.12 -14.55
C PRO A 9 26.62 -11.71 -13.88
N GLU A 10 27.70 -10.92 -13.83
CA GLU A 10 28.93 -11.33 -13.12
C GLU A 10 28.60 -11.81 -11.69
N ILE A 11 29.20 -12.93 -11.28
CA ILE A 11 28.93 -13.58 -9.99
C ILE A 11 29.10 -12.60 -8.81
N GLY A 12 30.06 -11.66 -8.90
CA GLY A 12 30.25 -10.62 -7.89
C GLY A 12 29.06 -9.69 -7.72
N ILE A 13 28.36 -9.32 -8.81
CA ILE A 13 27.17 -8.48 -8.77
C ILE A 13 26.01 -9.24 -8.10
N ILE A 14 25.87 -10.53 -8.39
CA ILE A 14 24.85 -11.39 -7.77
C ILE A 14 25.04 -11.46 -6.27
N ILE A 15 26.26 -11.76 -5.80
CA ILE A 15 26.57 -11.87 -4.37
C ILE A 15 26.33 -10.54 -3.65
N LYS A 16 26.82 -9.44 -4.21
CA LYS A 16 26.59 -8.09 -3.66
C LYS A 16 25.09 -7.78 -3.54
N THR A 17 24.31 -8.16 -4.56
CA THR A 17 22.86 -7.94 -4.57
C THR A 17 22.17 -8.77 -3.48
N ILE A 18 22.56 -10.03 -3.29
CA ILE A 18 22.02 -10.90 -2.23
C ILE A 18 22.30 -10.27 -0.86
N LEU A 19 23.53 -9.84 -0.60
CA LEU A 19 23.92 -9.23 0.67
C LEU A 19 23.16 -7.92 0.94
N LEU A 20 23.07 -7.04 -0.07
CA LEU A 20 22.32 -5.78 0.06
C LEU A 20 20.83 -6.04 0.31
N THR A 21 20.23 -6.98 -0.41
CA THR A 21 18.82 -7.34 -0.25
C THR A 21 18.57 -7.90 1.16
N THR A 22 19.46 -8.79 1.62
CA THR A 22 19.40 -9.35 2.97
C THR A 22 19.48 -8.26 4.03
N ALA A 23 20.41 -7.31 3.86
CA ALA A 23 20.56 -6.19 4.78
C ALA A 23 19.27 -5.34 4.84
N VAL A 24 18.69 -4.97 3.69
CA VAL A 24 17.43 -4.21 3.64
C VAL A 24 16.30 -4.93 4.35
N ILE A 25 16.21 -6.26 4.22
CA ILE A 25 15.18 -7.07 4.89
C ILE A 25 15.41 -7.11 6.41
N VAL A 26 16.66 -7.20 6.88
CA VAL A 26 17.00 -7.39 8.31
C VAL A 26 17.05 -6.07 9.10
N LEU A 27 17.38 -4.95 8.48
CA LEU A 27 17.55 -3.64 9.15
C LEU A 27 16.40 -3.26 10.11
N PRO A 28 15.11 -3.45 9.76
CA PRO A 28 14.00 -3.19 10.68
C PRO A 28 14.00 -4.05 11.95
N GLY A 29 14.61 -5.24 11.90
CA GLY A 29 14.77 -6.14 13.05
C GLY A 29 15.89 -5.75 14.00
N LEU A 30 16.82 -4.90 13.56
CA LEU A 30 17.87 -4.35 14.43
C LEU A 30 17.36 -3.10 15.15
N GLU A 31 16.78 -2.17 14.41
CA GLU A 31 16.30 -0.88 14.94
C GLU A 31 15.01 -0.46 14.22
N TRP A 32 13.85 -0.85 14.80
CA TRP A 32 12.54 -0.58 14.21
C TRP A 32 12.26 0.91 14.01
N SER A 33 12.60 1.74 15.00
CA SER A 33 12.31 3.18 15.00
C SER A 33 12.97 3.92 13.83
N PHE A 34 14.16 3.48 13.40
CA PHE A 34 14.89 4.11 12.31
C PHE A 34 14.64 3.45 10.95
N PHE A 35 14.45 2.14 10.90
CA PHE A 35 14.40 1.39 9.64
C PHE A 35 13.03 0.82 9.27
N GLY A 36 12.02 0.89 10.13
CA GLY A 36 10.70 0.30 9.87
C GLY A 36 10.04 0.77 8.56
N TRP A 37 10.30 2.00 8.12
CA TRP A 37 9.80 2.54 6.86
C TRP A 37 10.30 1.79 5.62
N SER A 38 11.45 1.09 5.71
CA SER A 38 12.01 0.33 4.58
C SER A 38 11.10 -0.84 4.17
N GLN A 39 10.28 -1.35 5.09
CA GLN A 39 9.37 -2.47 4.83
C GLN A 39 8.33 -2.15 3.75
N ILE A 40 7.90 -0.89 3.68
CA ILE A 40 6.95 -0.40 2.67
C ILE A 40 7.50 -0.63 1.24
N PHE A 41 8.82 -0.64 1.08
CA PHE A 41 9.49 -0.81 -0.21
C PHE A 41 9.88 -2.27 -0.52
N LEU A 42 9.62 -3.23 0.38
CA LEU A 42 9.97 -4.64 0.12
C LEU A 42 9.24 -5.28 -1.07
N PRO A 43 7.94 -5.01 -1.31
CA PRO A 43 7.28 -5.52 -2.52
C PRO A 43 7.90 -4.93 -3.80
N LEU A 44 8.33 -3.67 -3.75
CA LEU A 44 9.06 -3.04 -4.85
C LEU A 44 10.44 -3.66 -5.05
N LEU A 45 11.15 -3.98 -3.97
CA LEU A 45 12.45 -4.66 -4.02
C LEU A 45 12.33 -6.02 -4.71
N SER A 46 11.35 -6.85 -4.34
CA SER A 46 11.16 -8.15 -4.98
C SER A 46 10.74 -8.02 -6.45
N PHE A 47 9.84 -7.07 -6.77
CA PHE A 47 9.45 -6.76 -8.15
C PHE A 47 10.66 -6.30 -9.00
N PHE A 48 11.49 -5.41 -8.46
CA PHE A 48 12.68 -4.88 -9.13
C PHE A 48 13.73 -5.95 -9.39
N LEU A 49 14.04 -6.78 -8.40
CA LEU A 49 15.04 -7.85 -8.55
C LEU A 49 14.63 -8.85 -9.63
N LEU A 50 13.34 -9.23 -9.65
CA LEU A 50 12.79 -10.13 -10.65
C LEU A 50 12.83 -9.51 -12.05
N GLY A 51 12.48 -8.23 -12.20
CA GLY A 51 12.53 -7.57 -13.51
C GLY A 51 13.93 -7.19 -14.00
N ARG A 52 14.91 -7.03 -13.10
CA ARG A 52 16.30 -6.72 -13.45
C ARG A 52 17.08 -7.94 -13.92
N PHE A 53 16.94 -9.06 -13.20
CA PHE A 53 17.72 -10.28 -13.46
C PHE A 53 16.93 -11.35 -14.23
N GLY A 54 15.68 -11.08 -14.58
CA GLY A 54 14.79 -12.02 -15.23
C GLY A 54 14.15 -13.00 -14.26
N GLY A 55 13.11 -13.69 -14.72
CA GLY A 55 12.26 -14.55 -13.89
C GLY A 55 12.97 -15.75 -13.24
N HIS A 56 14.05 -16.28 -13.83
CA HIS A 56 14.77 -17.45 -13.27
C HIS A 56 15.86 -17.05 -12.28
N THR A 57 16.81 -16.22 -12.72
CA THR A 57 17.93 -15.76 -11.89
C THR A 57 17.45 -14.88 -10.75
N GLY A 58 16.49 -13.98 -11.00
CA GLY A 58 15.90 -13.12 -9.97
C GLY A 58 15.23 -13.90 -8.84
N LYS A 59 14.49 -14.99 -9.15
CA LYS A 59 13.88 -15.86 -8.13
C LYS A 59 14.92 -16.52 -7.23
N ARG A 60 16.05 -16.98 -7.79
CA ARG A 60 17.14 -17.59 -7.01
C ARG A 60 17.79 -16.56 -6.09
N VAL A 61 18.10 -15.37 -6.60
CA VAL A 61 18.65 -14.27 -5.80
C VAL A 61 17.72 -13.92 -4.63
N LEU A 62 16.42 -13.76 -4.92
CA LEU A 62 15.43 -13.43 -3.90
C LEU A 62 15.28 -14.55 -2.86
N LEU A 63 15.25 -15.81 -3.29
CA LEU A 63 15.22 -16.96 -2.38
C LEU A 63 16.45 -17.00 -1.48
N CYS A 64 17.65 -16.89 -2.03
CA CYS A 64 18.89 -16.88 -1.24
C CYS A 64 18.90 -15.73 -0.21
N ALA A 65 18.51 -14.52 -0.61
CA ALA A 65 18.44 -13.38 0.30
C ALA A 65 17.38 -13.60 1.41
N THR A 66 16.20 -14.10 1.04
CA THR A 66 15.11 -14.37 2.00
C THR A 66 15.50 -15.47 2.99
N THR A 67 16.15 -16.55 2.54
CA THR A 67 16.66 -17.61 3.41
C THR A 67 17.75 -17.10 4.34
N LEU A 68 18.68 -16.28 3.86
CA LEU A 68 19.70 -15.68 4.71
C LEU A 68 19.08 -14.75 5.76
N SER A 69 18.11 -13.92 5.38
CA SER A 69 17.36 -13.08 6.31
C SER A 69 16.62 -13.89 7.37
N LEU A 70 16.02 -15.03 7.01
CA LEU A 70 15.37 -15.93 7.98
C LEU A 70 16.37 -16.41 9.04
N ILE A 71 17.56 -16.85 8.64
CA ILE A 71 18.61 -17.30 9.58
C ILE A 71 18.96 -16.17 10.55
N VAL A 72 19.15 -14.95 10.04
CA VAL A 72 19.46 -13.80 10.89
C VAL A 72 18.32 -13.48 11.85
N TYR A 73 17.06 -13.50 11.39
CA TYR A 73 15.90 -13.26 12.25
C TYR A 73 15.69 -14.33 13.31
N ILE A 74 16.02 -15.59 13.04
CA ILE A 74 16.02 -16.66 14.05
C ILE A 74 17.06 -16.36 15.12
N VAL A 75 18.27 -15.96 14.74
CA VAL A 75 19.35 -15.62 15.69
C VAL A 75 19.00 -14.39 16.54
N LEU A 76 18.33 -13.40 15.95
CA LEU A 76 17.86 -12.20 16.65
C LEU A 76 16.57 -12.41 17.46
N GLY A 77 15.91 -13.56 17.34
CA GLY A 77 14.61 -13.83 17.96
C GLY A 77 13.42 -13.07 17.33
N GLY A 78 13.61 -12.44 16.17
CA GLY A 78 12.61 -11.59 15.49
C GLY A 78 11.78 -12.32 14.42
N VAL A 79 11.41 -13.58 14.65
CA VAL A 79 10.72 -14.42 13.64
C VAL A 79 9.37 -13.83 13.21
N GLU A 80 8.66 -13.15 14.12
CA GLU A 80 7.38 -12.49 13.82
C GLU A 80 7.54 -11.42 12.72
N LEU A 81 8.55 -10.58 12.86
CA LEU A 81 8.85 -9.52 11.90
C LEU A 81 9.29 -10.08 10.54
N PHE A 82 9.99 -11.22 10.54
CA PHE A 82 10.31 -11.94 9.31
C PHE A 82 9.04 -12.40 8.58
N LEU A 83 8.02 -12.92 9.28
CA LEU A 83 6.77 -13.36 8.63
C LEU A 83 6.05 -12.21 7.91
N PHE A 84 5.99 -11.03 8.53
CA PHE A 84 5.43 -9.82 7.90
C PHE A 84 6.27 -9.35 6.70
N SER A 85 7.60 -9.36 6.84
CA SER A 85 8.53 -9.03 5.76
C SER A 85 8.40 -10.00 4.58
N PHE A 86 8.25 -11.29 4.87
CA PHE A 86 8.04 -12.34 3.87
C PHE A 86 6.73 -12.14 3.10
N ALA A 87 5.64 -11.81 3.80
CA ALA A 87 4.36 -11.49 3.15
C ALA A 87 4.48 -10.31 2.17
N LEU A 88 5.22 -9.27 2.55
CA LEU A 88 5.51 -8.12 1.68
C LEU A 88 6.34 -8.52 0.46
N LEU A 89 7.43 -9.25 0.65
CA LEU A 89 8.26 -9.76 -0.47
C LEU A 89 7.43 -10.63 -1.42
N PHE A 90 6.61 -11.53 -0.88
CA PHE A 90 5.74 -12.43 -1.64
C PHE A 90 4.72 -11.68 -2.51
N SER A 91 4.14 -10.59 -1.99
CA SER A 91 3.20 -9.75 -2.74
C SER A 91 3.84 -9.14 -4.00
N GLY A 92 5.11 -8.72 -3.93
CA GLY A 92 5.84 -8.21 -5.09
C GLY A 92 6.23 -9.30 -6.11
N VAL A 93 6.43 -10.54 -5.67
CA VAL A 93 6.59 -11.70 -6.58
C VAL A 93 5.32 -11.96 -7.36
N ILE A 94 4.16 -11.91 -6.69
CA ILE A 94 2.85 -12.08 -7.34
C ILE A 94 2.61 -10.96 -8.33
N LEU A 95 2.94 -9.73 -7.95
CA LEU A 95 2.81 -8.57 -8.83
C LEU A 95 3.66 -8.74 -10.10
N PHE A 96 4.92 -9.17 -9.94
CA PHE A 96 5.81 -9.44 -11.06
C PHE A 96 5.27 -10.54 -11.99
N ARG A 97 4.77 -11.65 -11.43
CA ARG A 97 4.18 -12.74 -12.23
C ARG A 97 2.93 -12.29 -12.98
N SER A 98 2.14 -11.40 -12.40
CA SER A 98 0.94 -10.85 -13.06
C SER A 98 1.35 -9.93 -14.22
N ALA A 99 2.40 -9.12 -14.03
CA ALA A 99 2.99 -8.29 -15.10
C ALA A 99 3.59 -9.13 -16.24
N GLU A 100 4.31 -10.22 -15.92
CA GLU A 100 4.88 -11.16 -16.90
C GLU A 100 3.79 -11.85 -17.74
N ARG A 101 2.57 -11.99 -17.21
CA ARG A 101 1.40 -12.54 -17.90
C ARG A 101 0.60 -11.51 -18.68
N HIS A 102 1.06 -10.25 -18.74
CA HIS A 102 0.35 -9.13 -19.38
C HIS A 102 -1.10 -8.96 -18.88
N GLU A 103 -1.33 -9.25 -17.59
CA GLU A 103 -2.65 -9.06 -16.97
C GLU A 103 -2.96 -7.56 -16.80
N SER A 104 -4.25 -7.22 -16.77
CA SER A 104 -4.67 -5.83 -16.63
C SER A 104 -4.24 -5.23 -15.28
N PRO A 105 -3.99 -3.91 -15.20
CA PRO A 105 -3.52 -3.27 -13.96
C PRO A 105 -4.44 -3.52 -12.75
N THR A 106 -5.75 -3.56 -13.00
CA THR A 106 -6.76 -3.82 -11.97
C THR A 106 -6.68 -5.24 -11.44
N LEU A 107 -6.46 -6.22 -12.33
CA LEU A 107 -6.34 -7.63 -11.94
C LEU A 107 -5.03 -7.88 -11.19
N SER A 108 -3.92 -7.30 -11.66
CA SER A 108 -2.63 -7.36 -10.99
C SER A 108 -2.70 -6.77 -9.58
N GLY A 109 -3.27 -5.56 -9.44
CA GLY A 109 -3.45 -4.92 -8.15
C GLY A 109 -4.34 -5.73 -7.20
N LEU A 110 -5.45 -6.29 -7.70
CA LEU A 110 -6.36 -7.10 -6.89
C LEU A 110 -5.70 -8.41 -6.40
N LYS A 111 -4.97 -9.12 -7.27
CA LYS A 111 -4.24 -10.33 -6.90
C LYS A 111 -3.16 -10.04 -5.86
N THR A 112 -2.40 -8.96 -6.04
CA THR A 112 -1.35 -8.56 -5.10
C THR A 112 -1.95 -8.15 -3.75
N ALA A 113 -2.97 -7.29 -3.73
CA ALA A 113 -3.64 -6.88 -2.49
C ALA A 113 -4.29 -8.07 -1.77
N GLY A 114 -4.98 -8.95 -2.50
CA GLY A 114 -5.57 -10.16 -1.96
C GLY A 114 -4.53 -11.14 -1.41
N SER A 115 -3.39 -11.28 -2.09
CA SER A 115 -2.29 -12.12 -1.60
C SER A 115 -1.64 -11.57 -0.35
N LEU A 116 -1.43 -10.25 -0.27
CA LEU A 116 -0.85 -9.60 0.91
C LEU A 116 -1.80 -9.71 2.11
N ALA A 117 -3.10 -9.45 1.90
CA ALA A 117 -4.14 -9.63 2.90
C ALA A 117 -4.20 -11.07 3.41
N GLY A 118 -4.20 -12.04 2.49
CA GLY A 118 -4.19 -13.47 2.83
C GLY A 118 -2.93 -13.89 3.58
N SER A 119 -1.75 -13.42 3.17
CA SER A 119 -0.49 -13.72 3.84
C SER A 119 -0.41 -13.10 5.24
N TRP A 120 -0.87 -11.85 5.44
CA TRP A 120 -0.95 -11.24 6.77
C TRP A 120 -1.95 -11.95 7.66
N PHE A 121 -3.12 -12.32 7.13
CA PHE A 121 -4.11 -13.08 7.88
C PHE A 121 -3.55 -14.44 8.33
N LEU A 122 -2.86 -15.15 7.44
CA LEU A 122 -2.16 -16.40 7.77
C LEU A 122 -1.06 -16.18 8.81
N ALA A 123 -0.26 -15.11 8.69
CA ALA A 123 0.76 -14.78 9.67
C ALA A 123 0.16 -14.52 11.06
N VAL A 124 -0.95 -13.78 11.14
CA VAL A 124 -1.68 -13.54 12.39
C VAL A 124 -2.19 -14.86 12.99
N ILE A 125 -2.74 -15.77 12.18
CA ILE A 125 -3.17 -17.09 12.66
C ILE A 125 -1.97 -17.86 13.23
N ILE A 126 -0.87 -17.98 12.47
CA ILE A 126 0.33 -18.73 12.87
C ILE A 126 0.86 -18.19 14.20
N LEU A 127 1.01 -16.87 14.33
CA LEU A 127 1.53 -16.21 15.54
C LEU A 127 0.56 -16.26 16.72
N SER A 128 -0.74 -16.30 16.46
CA SER A 128 -1.75 -16.48 17.51
C SER A 128 -1.85 -17.94 17.97
N THR A 129 -1.35 -18.91 17.18
CA THR A 129 -1.39 -20.34 17.52
C THR A 129 -0.28 -20.65 18.52
N GLY A 130 -0.60 -20.58 19.81
CA GLY A 130 0.35 -20.80 20.92
C GLY A 130 0.46 -19.62 21.89
N SER A 131 -0.17 -18.50 21.57
CA SER A 131 -0.31 -17.34 22.47
C SER A 131 -1.70 -17.34 23.10
N GLU A 132 -1.82 -16.98 24.38
CA GLU A 132 -3.13 -16.83 25.05
C GLU A 132 -3.95 -15.65 24.50
N VAL A 133 -3.29 -14.73 23.78
CA VAL A 133 -3.87 -13.49 23.24
C VAL A 133 -3.56 -13.38 21.75
N SER A 134 -4.56 -13.01 20.95
CA SER A 134 -4.39 -12.75 19.52
C SER A 134 -3.44 -11.57 19.28
N VAL A 135 -2.63 -11.65 18.21
CA VAL A 135 -1.76 -10.53 17.77
C VAL A 135 -2.57 -9.25 17.51
N TYR A 136 -3.82 -9.39 17.02
CA TYR A 136 -4.70 -8.25 16.81
C TYR A 136 -5.10 -7.58 18.14
N ASP A 137 -5.40 -8.37 19.16
CA ASP A 137 -5.72 -7.84 20.50
C ASP A 137 -4.50 -7.22 21.16
N GLN A 138 -3.29 -7.75 20.94
CA GLN A 138 -2.05 -7.13 21.40
C GLN A 138 -1.85 -5.75 20.75
N LEU A 139 -2.13 -5.62 19.45
CA LEU A 139 -2.07 -4.34 18.74
C LEU A 139 -3.06 -3.33 19.34
N LEU A 140 -4.31 -3.74 19.61
CA LEU A 140 -5.31 -2.89 20.24
C LEU A 140 -4.90 -2.47 21.67
N LYS A 141 -4.41 -3.41 22.48
CA LYS A 141 -3.90 -3.12 23.83
C LYS A 141 -2.73 -2.16 23.82
N THR A 142 -1.85 -2.28 22.82
CA THR A 142 -0.70 -1.37 22.65
C THR A 142 -1.20 0.05 22.36
N LEU A 143 -2.18 0.19 21.47
CA LEU A 143 -2.80 1.49 21.19
C LEU A 143 -3.48 2.09 22.42
N ASP A 144 -4.21 1.29 23.19
CA ASP A 144 -4.83 1.73 24.44
C ASP A 144 -3.78 2.23 25.44
N HIS A 145 -2.68 1.50 25.58
CA HIS A 145 -1.58 1.87 26.46
C HIS A 145 -0.91 3.18 26.00
N SER A 146 -0.63 3.33 24.71
CA SER A 146 -0.05 4.56 24.15
C SER A 146 -0.95 5.78 24.34
N ILE A 147 -2.28 5.60 24.28
CA ILE A 147 -3.24 6.68 24.55
C ILE A 147 -3.16 7.11 26.02
N ILE A 148 -3.13 6.15 26.95
CA ILE A 148 -3.03 6.44 28.39
C ILE A 148 -1.72 7.13 28.71
N GLU A 149 -0.61 6.64 28.16
CA GLU A 149 0.72 7.23 28.33
C GLU A 149 0.78 8.66 27.81
N ALA A 150 0.18 8.92 26.63
CA ALA A 150 0.09 10.26 26.08
C ALA A 150 -0.70 11.22 27.00
N VAL A 151 -1.85 10.78 27.53
CA VAL A 151 -2.63 11.58 28.49
C VAL A 151 -1.81 11.92 29.72
N GLU A 152 -1.12 10.93 30.29
CA GLU A 152 -0.35 11.09 31.52
C GLU A 152 0.85 12.01 31.30
N TYR A 153 1.53 11.92 30.16
CA TYR A 153 2.57 12.86 29.74
C TYR A 153 2.07 14.30 29.71
N TYR A 154 0.90 14.54 29.10
CA TYR A 154 0.33 15.89 29.04
C TYR A 154 -0.08 16.41 30.42
N ARG A 155 -0.63 15.55 31.28
CA ARG A 155 -0.96 15.88 32.66
C ARG A 155 0.28 16.31 33.46
N GLN A 156 1.38 15.58 33.30
CA GLN A 156 2.64 15.88 33.99
C GLN A 156 3.37 17.11 33.44
N SER A 157 3.20 17.43 32.15
CA SER A 157 3.83 18.59 31.53
C SER A 157 3.36 19.94 32.10
N GLY A 158 2.18 19.99 32.74
CA GLY A 158 1.57 21.21 33.28
C GLY A 158 1.30 22.33 32.25
N SER A 159 1.54 22.05 30.96
CA SER A 159 1.55 23.04 29.88
C SER A 159 0.17 23.35 29.30
N ILE A 160 -0.86 22.62 29.74
CA ILE A 160 -2.23 22.68 29.20
C ILE A 160 -3.19 23.07 30.33
N SER A 161 -4.07 24.04 30.07
CA SER A 161 -5.13 24.44 30.99
C SER A 161 -6.09 23.27 31.30
N SER A 162 -6.61 23.22 32.52
CA SER A 162 -7.49 22.14 33.01
C SER A 162 -8.68 21.82 32.09
N GLU A 163 -9.30 22.84 31.49
CA GLU A 163 -10.41 22.67 30.55
C GLU A 163 -9.98 21.99 29.23
N ASN A 164 -8.80 22.34 28.71
CA ASN A 164 -8.25 21.75 27.50
C ASN A 164 -7.75 20.31 27.74
N LEU A 165 -7.28 20.00 28.95
CA LEU A 165 -6.94 18.63 29.34
C LEU A 165 -8.17 17.72 29.32
N VAL A 166 -9.31 18.16 29.84
CA VAL A 166 -10.55 17.38 29.83
C VAL A 166 -11.07 17.14 28.40
N MET A 167 -10.98 18.15 27.53
CA MET A 167 -11.32 17.98 26.11
C MET A 167 -10.38 17.00 25.38
N LEU A 168 -9.07 17.06 25.67
CA LEU A 168 -8.08 16.16 25.12
C LEU A 168 -8.33 14.71 25.57
N GLU A 169 -8.53 14.49 26.87
CA GLU A 169 -8.88 13.20 27.46
C GLU A 169 -10.13 12.61 26.79
N THR A 170 -11.21 13.39 26.72
CA THR A 170 -12.47 12.94 26.09
C THR A 170 -12.26 12.54 24.63
N SER A 171 -11.44 13.29 23.89
CA SER A 171 -11.13 13.00 22.49
C SER A 171 -10.32 11.71 22.35
N LEU A 172 -9.31 11.53 23.20
CA LEU A 172 -8.44 10.36 23.22
C LEU A 172 -9.19 9.09 23.65
N TYR A 173 -10.07 9.16 24.67
CA TYR A 173 -10.95 8.06 25.04
C TYR A 173 -11.92 7.70 23.92
N ARG A 174 -12.41 8.68 23.15
CA ARG A 174 -13.25 8.40 21.98
C ARG A 174 -12.50 7.63 20.90
N MET A 175 -11.18 7.85 20.76
CA MET A 175 -10.34 7.09 19.83
C MET A 175 -10.24 5.62 20.23
N GLN A 176 -10.17 5.29 21.52
CA GLN A 176 -10.14 3.89 21.99
C GLN A 176 -11.36 3.09 21.54
N LEU A 177 -12.53 3.73 21.40
CA LEU A 177 -13.74 3.08 20.88
C LEU A 177 -13.81 3.05 19.36
N LEU A 178 -13.37 4.12 18.68
CA LEU A 178 -13.50 4.26 17.23
C LEU A 178 -12.40 3.53 16.45
N VAL A 179 -11.17 3.54 16.95
CA VAL A 179 -10.01 2.95 16.28
C VAL A 179 -10.24 1.46 16.01
N PRO A 180 -10.60 0.61 17.00
CA PRO A 180 -10.85 -0.80 16.75
C PRO A 180 -11.92 -1.07 15.68
N MET A 181 -12.92 -0.19 15.56
CA MET A 181 -13.98 -0.32 14.57
C MET A 181 -13.50 -0.07 13.14
N ILE A 182 -12.53 0.84 12.94
CA ILE A 182 -11.99 1.19 11.62
C ILE A 182 -10.63 0.53 11.31
N MET A 183 -10.00 -0.10 12.30
CA MET A 183 -8.70 -0.78 12.15
C MET A 183 -8.65 -1.74 10.95
N PRO A 184 -9.67 -2.56 10.66
CA PRO A 184 -9.66 -3.42 9.48
C PRO A 184 -9.50 -2.61 8.18
N ALA A 185 -10.23 -1.50 8.05
CA ALA A 185 -10.07 -0.62 6.92
C ALA A 185 -8.73 0.10 6.92
N VAL A 186 -8.17 0.51 8.06
CA VAL A 186 -6.82 1.10 8.13
C VAL A 186 -5.76 0.12 7.63
N LEU A 187 -5.82 -1.15 8.03
CA LEU A 187 -4.91 -2.19 7.54
C LEU A 187 -5.12 -2.47 6.04
N GLY A 188 -6.37 -2.60 5.60
CA GLY A 188 -6.70 -2.76 4.18
C GLY A 188 -6.26 -1.58 3.32
N SER A 189 -6.35 -0.37 3.88
CA SER A 189 -5.88 0.87 3.28
C SER A 189 -4.37 0.85 3.06
N ALA A 190 -3.61 0.38 4.07
CA ALA A 190 -2.17 0.21 3.95
C ALA A 190 -1.81 -0.81 2.87
N ILE A 191 -2.52 -1.95 2.80
CA ILE A 191 -2.34 -2.96 1.74
C ILE A 191 -2.55 -2.36 0.34
N LEU A 192 -3.65 -1.60 0.16
CA LEU A 192 -3.95 -0.93 -1.09
C LEU A 192 -2.88 0.10 -1.46
N MET A 193 -2.44 0.90 -0.49
CA MET A 193 -1.40 1.91 -0.66
C MET A 193 -0.06 1.29 -1.06
N ILE A 194 0.38 0.24 -0.36
CA ILE A 194 1.62 -0.48 -0.67
C ILE A 194 1.56 -1.08 -2.07
N THR A 195 0.43 -1.72 -2.41
CA THR A 195 0.22 -2.33 -3.72
C THR A 195 0.24 -1.28 -4.84
N TRP A 196 -0.49 -0.19 -4.65
CA TRP A 196 -0.54 0.94 -5.58
C TRP A 196 0.85 1.58 -5.77
N LEU A 197 1.56 1.87 -4.68
CA LEU A 197 2.89 2.46 -4.70
C LEU A 197 3.87 1.56 -5.48
N THR A 198 3.81 0.26 -5.21
CA THR A 198 4.64 -0.74 -5.89
C THR A 198 4.35 -0.79 -7.39
N MET A 199 3.07 -0.76 -7.78
CA MET A 199 2.68 -0.72 -9.20
C MET A 199 3.15 0.56 -9.89
N VAL A 200 2.92 1.73 -9.30
CA VAL A 200 3.26 3.01 -9.90
C VAL A 200 4.78 3.13 -10.04
N ILE A 201 5.54 2.93 -8.97
CA ILE A 201 7.00 3.02 -9.01
C ILE A 201 7.58 1.90 -9.87
N GLY A 202 7.12 0.66 -9.71
CA GLY A 202 7.56 -0.49 -10.50
C GLY A 202 7.40 -0.27 -12.00
N ASN A 203 6.29 0.33 -12.42
CA ASN A 203 6.07 0.65 -13.83
C ASN A 203 6.99 1.78 -14.34
N THR A 204 7.50 2.67 -13.48
CA THR A 204 8.48 3.68 -13.92
C THR A 204 9.88 3.14 -14.18
N LEU A 205 10.23 1.98 -13.62
CA LEU A 205 11.61 1.49 -13.53
C LEU A 205 12.18 0.84 -14.82
N ARG A 206 11.49 0.89 -15.97
CA ARG A 206 11.92 0.35 -17.29
C ARG A 206 12.77 -0.93 -17.15
N LEU A 207 12.17 -1.97 -16.58
CA LEU A 207 12.87 -3.19 -16.22
C LEU A 207 13.22 -4.00 -17.47
N LYS A 208 14.43 -4.58 -17.50
CA LYS A 208 14.95 -5.34 -18.65
C LYS A 208 14.05 -6.49 -19.10
N THR A 209 13.24 -7.03 -18.20
CA THR A 209 12.32 -8.14 -18.51
C THR A 209 11.11 -7.70 -19.34
N PHE A 210 10.79 -6.40 -19.36
CA PHE A 210 9.68 -5.86 -20.13
C PHE A 210 10.25 -5.04 -21.30
N ASP A 211 9.78 -5.30 -22.53
CA ASP A 211 10.22 -4.58 -23.73
C ASP A 211 9.96 -3.06 -23.64
N ASN A 212 9.01 -2.61 -22.81
CA ASN A 212 8.73 -1.20 -22.55
C ASN A 212 8.30 -0.96 -21.10
N PHE A 213 7.02 -1.23 -20.80
CA PHE A 213 6.38 -0.98 -19.50
C PHE A 213 5.53 -2.20 -19.15
N ALA A 214 5.38 -2.47 -17.86
CA ALA A 214 4.56 -3.59 -17.38
C ALA A 214 3.07 -3.31 -17.60
N TRP A 215 2.66 -2.04 -17.49
CA TRP A 215 1.28 -1.59 -17.67
C TRP A 215 1.21 -0.25 -18.40
N ASP A 216 0.00 0.09 -18.86
CA ASP A 216 -0.31 1.43 -19.37
C ASP A 216 0.05 2.53 -18.37
N SER A 217 0.25 3.74 -18.89
CA SER A 217 0.62 4.88 -18.05
C SER A 217 -0.47 5.15 -17.01
N TYR A 218 -0.05 5.31 -15.74
CA TYR A 218 -0.95 5.59 -14.63
C TYR A 218 -1.89 6.80 -14.86
N ARG A 219 -1.49 7.74 -15.74
CA ARG A 219 -2.29 8.91 -16.15
C ARG A 219 -3.60 8.54 -16.83
N ASN A 220 -3.67 7.34 -17.41
CA ASN A 220 -4.84 6.82 -18.11
C ASN A 220 -5.66 5.85 -17.24
N TRP A 221 -5.29 5.66 -15.97
CA TRP A 221 -6.00 4.74 -15.11
C TRP A 221 -7.37 5.30 -14.72
N GLN A 222 -8.42 4.55 -15.02
CA GLN A 222 -9.81 4.87 -14.73
C GLN A 222 -10.50 3.69 -14.06
N LEU A 223 -11.36 3.98 -13.09
CA LEU A 223 -12.17 2.98 -12.41
C LEU A 223 -13.47 2.71 -13.19
N PRO A 224 -14.01 1.49 -13.15
CA PRO A 224 -15.29 1.18 -13.77
C PRO A 224 -16.43 1.96 -13.13
N GLU A 225 -17.34 2.48 -13.95
CA GLU A 225 -18.46 3.33 -13.51
C GLU A 225 -19.35 2.68 -12.44
N LYS A 226 -19.46 1.35 -12.48
CA LYS A 226 -20.27 0.56 -11.54
C LYS A 226 -19.84 0.71 -10.08
N LEU A 227 -18.58 1.09 -9.80
CA LEU A 227 -18.08 1.25 -8.43
C LEU A 227 -18.75 2.41 -7.68
N VAL A 228 -19.31 3.40 -8.38
CA VAL A 228 -20.00 4.53 -7.73
C VAL A 228 -21.23 4.05 -6.97
N TRP A 229 -21.96 3.08 -7.52
CA TRP A 229 -23.08 2.47 -6.83
C TRP A 229 -22.65 1.78 -5.54
N GLY A 230 -21.43 1.22 -5.50
CA GLY A 230 -20.82 0.70 -4.28
C GLY A 230 -20.69 1.78 -3.20
N VAL A 231 -20.22 2.98 -3.56
CA VAL A 231 -20.12 4.12 -2.61
C VAL A 231 -21.50 4.50 -2.07
N ILE A 232 -22.51 4.59 -2.94
CA ILE A 232 -23.87 4.96 -2.53
C ILE A 232 -24.46 3.91 -1.60
N ILE A 233 -24.37 2.62 -1.96
CA ILE A 233 -24.88 1.51 -1.15
C ILE A 233 -24.19 1.48 0.22
N MET A 234 -22.85 1.60 0.25
CA MET A 234 -22.10 1.60 1.51
C MET A 234 -22.38 2.87 2.33
N GLY A 235 -22.62 4.01 1.68
CA GLY A 235 -23.11 5.24 2.28
C GLY A 235 -24.41 5.04 3.03
N VAL A 236 -25.41 4.47 2.36
CA VAL A 236 -26.71 4.14 3.00
C VAL A 236 -26.52 3.12 4.12
N LEU A 237 -25.63 2.14 3.94
CA LEU A 237 -25.35 1.11 4.94
C LEU A 237 -24.75 1.70 6.24
N THR A 238 -24.05 2.83 6.17
CA THR A 238 -23.56 3.50 7.40
C THR A 238 -24.66 4.10 8.27
N LEU A 239 -25.83 4.38 7.68
CA LEU A 239 -27.00 4.88 8.40
C LEU A 239 -27.81 3.75 9.05
N ALA A 240 -27.49 2.49 8.72
CA ALA A 240 -28.16 1.31 9.25
C ALA A 240 -27.72 0.99 10.71
N PRO A 241 -28.40 0.05 11.41
CA PRO A 241 -28.06 -0.33 12.78
C PRO A 241 -26.60 -0.81 12.96
N THR A 242 -26.14 -0.82 14.22
CA THR A 242 -24.73 -0.88 14.65
C THR A 242 -23.82 -1.84 13.89
N GLY A 243 -24.25 -3.08 13.61
CA GLY A 243 -23.43 -4.07 12.88
C GLY A 243 -23.18 -3.71 11.42
N PHE A 244 -24.22 -3.30 10.69
CA PHE A 244 -24.10 -2.88 9.29
C PHE A 244 -23.35 -1.58 9.14
N ARG A 245 -23.48 -0.68 10.13
CA ARG A 245 -22.75 0.59 10.16
C ARG A 245 -21.24 0.41 10.11
N ILE A 246 -20.70 -0.54 10.88
CA ILE A 246 -19.25 -0.81 10.91
C ILE A 246 -18.76 -1.30 9.55
N VAL A 247 -19.51 -2.22 8.91
CA VAL A 247 -19.18 -2.72 7.57
C VAL A 247 -19.21 -1.59 6.55
N GLY A 248 -20.28 -0.79 6.54
CA GLY A 248 -20.41 0.37 5.67
C GLY A 248 -19.24 1.35 5.83
N MET A 249 -18.85 1.65 7.07
CA MET A 249 -17.73 2.56 7.37
C MET A 249 -16.41 2.03 6.83
N ASN A 250 -16.09 0.76 7.09
CA ASN A 250 -14.84 0.17 6.61
C ASN A 250 -14.79 0.10 5.08
N CYS A 251 -15.89 -0.30 4.44
CA CYS A 251 -15.98 -0.33 2.98
C CYS A 251 -15.86 1.06 2.35
N LEU A 252 -16.47 2.09 2.96
CA LEU A 252 -16.33 3.47 2.48
C LEU A 252 -14.90 3.99 2.59
N ILE A 253 -14.19 3.66 3.67
CA ILE A 253 -12.77 4.06 3.82
C ILE A 253 -11.93 3.44 2.70
N LEU A 254 -12.11 2.14 2.43
CA LEU A 254 -11.37 1.44 1.37
C LEU A 254 -11.70 1.99 -0.02
N LEU A 255 -13.00 2.19 -0.32
CA LEU A 255 -13.43 2.82 -1.56
C LEU A 255 -12.87 4.24 -1.68
N GLY A 256 -12.85 5.00 -0.58
CA GLY A 256 -12.32 6.35 -0.55
C GLY A 256 -10.87 6.42 -1.01
N ILE A 257 -10.02 5.51 -0.54
CA ILE A 257 -8.62 5.45 -0.99
C ILE A 257 -8.49 5.08 -2.46
N ILE A 258 -9.30 4.14 -2.93
CA ILE A 258 -9.33 3.75 -4.35
C ILE A 258 -9.71 4.96 -5.23
N TYR A 259 -10.69 5.75 -4.80
CA TYR A 259 -11.06 7.01 -5.47
C TYR A 259 -10.00 8.09 -5.35
N CYS A 260 -9.27 8.20 -4.23
CA CYS A 260 -8.11 9.07 -4.11
C CYS A 260 -7.02 8.70 -5.13
N PHE A 261 -6.78 7.41 -5.38
CA PHE A 261 -5.86 6.98 -6.44
C PHE A 261 -6.37 7.38 -7.83
N GLN A 262 -7.68 7.37 -8.07
CA GLN A 262 -8.24 7.89 -9.33
C GLN A 262 -8.02 9.41 -9.42
N GLY A 263 -8.32 10.15 -8.35
CA GLY A 263 -8.06 11.59 -8.22
C GLY A 263 -6.62 11.95 -8.56
N LEU A 264 -5.66 11.19 -8.01
CA LEU A 264 -4.24 11.40 -8.24
C LEU A 264 -3.85 11.10 -9.69
N SER A 265 -4.46 10.10 -10.34
CA SER A 265 -4.23 9.82 -11.77
C SER A 265 -4.65 11.00 -12.67
N ILE A 266 -5.72 11.70 -12.31
CA ILE A 266 -6.22 12.89 -13.02
C ILE A 266 -5.28 14.07 -12.79
N LEU A 267 -4.84 14.28 -11.55
CA LEU A 267 -3.84 15.30 -11.24
C LEU A 267 -2.56 15.06 -12.05
N VAL A 268 -2.11 13.81 -12.13
CA VAL A 268 -0.97 13.42 -12.95
C VAL A 268 -1.20 13.72 -14.44
N PHE A 269 -2.40 13.45 -14.95
CA PHE A 269 -2.78 13.76 -16.33
C PHE A 269 -2.69 15.27 -16.61
N PHE A 270 -3.28 16.12 -15.77
CA PHE A 270 -3.25 17.57 -15.96
C PHE A 270 -1.86 18.18 -15.79
N MET A 271 -1.09 17.74 -14.79
CA MET A 271 0.30 18.20 -14.59
C MET A 271 1.17 17.89 -15.82
N ASN A 272 0.93 16.75 -16.46
CA ASN A 272 1.60 16.39 -17.70
C ASN A 272 1.07 17.17 -18.91
N LYS A 273 -0.25 17.38 -19.01
CA LYS A 273 -0.88 18.18 -20.07
C LYS A 273 -0.40 19.63 -20.07
N TRP A 274 -0.16 20.19 -18.88
CA TRP A 274 0.34 21.56 -18.70
C TRP A 274 1.87 21.66 -18.72
N ASN A 275 2.59 20.56 -18.97
CA ASN A 275 4.06 20.51 -18.98
C ASN A 275 4.69 21.14 -17.72
N VAL A 276 4.11 20.89 -16.54
CA VAL A 276 4.60 21.44 -15.27
C VAL A 276 6.00 20.87 -14.98
N PRO A 277 6.99 21.70 -14.61
CA PRO A 277 8.35 21.24 -14.34
C PRO A 277 8.39 20.25 -13.17
N LEU A 278 9.33 19.31 -13.22
CA LEU A 278 9.39 18.17 -12.29
C LEU A 278 9.40 18.59 -10.81
N LEU A 279 10.17 19.63 -10.47
CA LEU A 279 10.30 20.10 -9.10
C LEU A 279 8.97 20.65 -8.55
N LEU A 280 8.27 21.45 -9.36
CA LEU A 280 6.97 22.00 -8.99
C LEU A 280 5.90 20.91 -8.89
N ARG A 281 5.96 19.92 -9.80
CA ARG A 281 5.07 18.75 -9.78
C ARG A 281 5.25 17.93 -8.49
N SER A 282 6.49 17.66 -8.08
CA SER A 282 6.77 16.95 -6.83
C SER A 282 6.28 17.74 -5.61
N PHE A 283 6.48 19.05 -5.59
CA PHE A 283 5.96 19.92 -4.53
C PHE A 283 4.44 19.82 -4.40
N PHE A 284 3.69 19.92 -5.51
CA PHE A 284 2.22 19.78 -5.49
C PHE A 284 1.76 18.40 -5.00
N TYR A 285 2.46 17.32 -5.38
CA TYR A 285 2.13 15.97 -4.91
C TYR A 285 2.32 15.83 -3.41
N VAL A 286 3.45 16.29 -2.87
CA VAL A 286 3.71 16.27 -1.44
C VAL A 286 2.67 17.11 -0.71
N MET A 287 2.42 18.34 -1.17
CA MET A 287 1.45 19.24 -0.53
C MET A 287 0.04 18.64 -0.47
N ILE A 288 -0.43 18.06 -1.58
CA ILE A 288 -1.78 17.47 -1.65
C ILE A 288 -1.91 16.22 -0.78
N ILE A 289 -0.88 15.38 -0.71
CA ILE A 289 -0.91 14.14 0.08
C ILE A 289 -0.79 14.44 1.58
N PHE A 290 0.09 15.37 1.97
CA PHE A 290 0.31 15.72 3.38
C PHE A 290 -0.83 16.58 3.95
N GLN A 291 -1.58 17.28 3.10
CA GLN A 291 -2.73 18.05 3.54
C GLN A 291 -4.00 17.21 3.52
N SER A 292 -4.69 17.11 4.66
CA SER A 292 -5.97 16.39 4.77
C SER A 292 -7.01 16.90 3.77
N LEU A 293 -7.09 18.22 3.56
CA LEU A 293 -7.93 18.84 2.54
C LEU A 293 -7.53 18.43 1.11
N GLY A 294 -6.24 18.30 0.83
CA GLY A 294 -5.76 17.87 -0.48
C GLY A 294 -6.21 16.45 -0.83
N THR A 295 -6.11 15.53 0.14
CA THR A 295 -6.60 14.16 -0.03
C THR A 295 -8.13 14.12 -0.22
N LEU A 296 -8.87 14.97 0.49
CA LEU A 296 -10.32 15.10 0.31
C LEU A 296 -10.68 15.63 -1.09
N VAL A 297 -9.93 16.60 -1.60
CA VAL A 297 -10.09 17.09 -2.98
C VAL A 297 -9.83 15.97 -3.98
N LEU A 298 -8.78 15.16 -3.80
CA LEU A 298 -8.52 14.00 -4.66
C LEU A 298 -9.67 13.00 -4.67
N LEU A 299 -10.25 12.72 -3.50
CA LEU A 299 -11.43 11.85 -3.39
C LEU A 299 -12.58 12.37 -4.27
N PHE A 300 -12.97 13.63 -4.08
CA PHE A 300 -14.10 14.21 -4.82
C PHE A 300 -13.81 14.31 -6.32
N VAL A 301 -12.59 14.71 -6.70
CA VAL A 301 -12.17 14.75 -8.11
C VAL A 301 -12.20 13.36 -8.74
N GLY A 302 -11.74 12.34 -8.02
CA GLY A 302 -11.78 10.95 -8.45
C GLY A 302 -13.20 10.44 -8.70
N ILE A 303 -14.13 10.74 -7.79
CA ILE A 303 -15.55 10.40 -7.96
C ILE A 303 -16.16 11.17 -9.14
N ALA A 304 -15.89 12.47 -9.24
CA ALA A 304 -16.44 13.34 -10.27
C ALA A 304 -16.00 12.96 -11.70
N ASP A 305 -14.80 12.41 -11.86
CA ASP A 305 -14.25 11.95 -13.14
C ASP A 305 -15.09 10.85 -13.80
N ILE A 306 -15.83 10.06 -13.03
CA ILE A 306 -16.71 9.02 -13.58
C ILE A 306 -17.84 9.61 -14.42
N TRP A 307 -18.43 10.72 -13.96
CA TRP A 307 -19.52 11.39 -14.65
C TRP A 307 -19.05 12.43 -15.66
N LEU A 308 -18.02 13.21 -15.33
CA LEU A 308 -17.57 14.33 -16.15
C LEU A 308 -16.57 13.93 -17.24
N ASP A 309 -15.97 12.73 -17.15
CA ASP A 309 -14.90 12.22 -18.04
C ASP A 309 -13.91 13.34 -18.40
N PHE A 310 -13.22 13.88 -17.40
CA PHE A 310 -12.32 15.03 -17.55
C PHE A 310 -11.21 14.78 -18.60
N ARG A 311 -10.94 13.49 -18.86
CA ARG A 311 -9.89 13.02 -19.76
C ARG A 311 -10.42 12.69 -21.16
N ARG A 312 -11.74 12.75 -21.40
CA ARG A 312 -12.43 12.41 -22.67
C ARG A 312 -11.92 11.10 -23.27
N GLN A 313 -11.83 10.05 -22.47
CA GLN A 313 -11.26 8.77 -22.89
C GLN A 313 -12.29 7.84 -23.53
N LYS A 314 -13.58 8.12 -23.37
CA LYS A 314 -14.64 7.32 -24.00
C LYS A 314 -14.71 7.65 -25.50
N PRO A 315 -14.72 6.64 -26.40
CA PRO A 315 -15.01 6.90 -27.80
C PRO A 315 -16.41 7.49 -27.88
N VAL A 316 -16.54 8.66 -28.52
CA VAL A 316 -17.84 9.19 -28.92
C VAL A 316 -18.49 8.10 -29.75
N ALA A 317 -19.63 7.57 -29.29
CA ALA A 317 -20.43 6.66 -30.09
C ALA A 317 -20.76 7.38 -31.39
N THR A 318 -20.04 7.07 -32.46
CA THR A 318 -20.40 7.48 -33.82
C THR A 318 -21.76 6.85 -34.08
N THR A 319 -22.80 7.64 -33.88
CA THR A 319 -24.13 7.42 -34.44
C THR A 319 -23.93 7.47 -35.96
N LYS A 320 -23.63 6.32 -36.54
CA LYS A 320 -23.72 6.11 -37.98
C LYS A 320 -25.21 5.96 -38.29
N ASN A 321 -25.90 7.09 -38.37
CA ASN A 321 -27.18 7.21 -39.04
C ASN A 321 -26.90 7.71 -40.45
N ALA A 322 -26.90 6.78 -41.42
CA ALA A 322 -27.30 6.99 -42.81
C ALA A 322 -27.49 5.61 -43.45
#